data_AF-A0A7A6TNA5-F1
#
_entry.id   AF-A0A7A6TNA5-F1
#
_cell.length_a   1.000
_cell.length_b   1.000
_cell.length_c   1.000
_cell.angle_alpha   90.00
_cell.angle_beta   90.00
_cell.angle_gamma   90.00
#
_symmetry.space_group_name_H-M   'P 1'
#
loop_
_entity.id
_entity.type
_entity.pdbx_description
1 polymer ?
#
loop_
_entity_poly.entity_id
_entity_poly.type
_entity_poly.pdbx_seq_one_letter_code
_entity_poly.pdbx_strand_id
1 'polypeptide(L)'
;CLLWDEAAGKVLPTPNLHTLIQARDQLAKSGIAIEQLNAPSATSCTSLPLLAEYGVTHAEPGHALTGTIPANQQGDQPERIAMLWLSEISHHFRGDSYCYGGGYYRRGHAQHALVFTPENQKITETNLKTVDDSSIDYTLPLAGEFPVSSAVVLCFRTQIFVTRSDVVLLSGIHRGEPEIVGRYDSLGNSMGA
;
A
#
# COMPACT_ATOMS: atom_id res chain seq x y z
N CYS A 1 0.58 -17.10 1.24
CA CYS A 1 -0.21 -18.32 1.48
C CYS A 1 -1.71 -18.03 1.41
N LEU A 2 -2.16 -16.83 1.76
CA LEU A 2 -3.49 -16.35 1.37
C LEU A 2 -3.40 -15.28 0.28
N LEU A 3 -4.48 -15.12 -0.49
CA LEU A 3 -4.61 -14.10 -1.52
C LEU A 3 -6.05 -13.57 -1.56
N TRP A 4 -6.21 -12.28 -1.86
CA TRP A 4 -7.51 -11.70 -2.17
C TRP A 4 -8.00 -12.20 -3.52
N ASP A 5 -9.23 -12.71 -3.55
CA ASP A 5 -9.92 -13.08 -4.78
C ASP A 5 -11.01 -12.03 -5.06
N GLU A 6 -10.85 -11.28 -6.15
CA GLU A 6 -11.75 -10.20 -6.52
C GLU A 6 -13.14 -10.70 -6.90
N ALA A 7 -13.24 -11.85 -7.57
CA ALA A 7 -14.51 -12.42 -7.99
C ALA A 7 -15.34 -12.94 -6.81
N ALA A 8 -14.67 -13.54 -5.81
CA ALA A 8 -15.30 -14.03 -4.60
C ALA A 8 -15.48 -12.95 -3.53
N GLY A 9 -14.80 -11.80 -3.66
CA GLY A 9 -14.84 -10.71 -2.68
C GLY A 9 -14.31 -11.11 -1.31
N LYS A 10 -13.34 -12.03 -1.25
CA LYS A 10 -12.77 -12.52 0.02
C LYS A 10 -11.34 -13.01 -0.13
N VAL A 11 -10.64 -13.11 1.01
CA VAL A 11 -9.33 -13.75 1.09
C VAL A 11 -9.50 -15.27 1.07
N LEU A 12 -8.73 -15.95 0.22
CA LEU A 12 -8.76 -17.40 0.01
C LEU A 12 -7.38 -18.04 0.18
N PRO A 13 -7.35 -19.34 0.55
CA PRO A 13 -6.12 -20.12 0.60
C PRO A 13 -5.58 -20.38 -0.79
N THR A 14 -4.28 -20.19 -0.99
CA THR A 14 -3.63 -20.50 -2.27
C THR A 14 -3.21 -21.97 -2.35
N PRO A 15 -2.86 -22.50 -3.54
CA PRO A 15 -2.24 -23.83 -3.66
C PRO A 15 -0.95 -23.96 -2.81
N ASN A 16 -0.23 -22.86 -2.57
CA ASN A 16 0.96 -22.86 -1.73
C ASN A 16 0.64 -23.16 -0.26
N LEU A 17 -0.48 -22.66 0.28
CA LEU A 17 -0.90 -23.03 1.64
C LEU A 17 -1.20 -24.53 1.71
N HIS A 18 -1.94 -25.07 0.76
CA HIS A 18 -2.23 -26.51 0.70
C HIS A 18 -0.95 -27.34 0.58
N THR A 19 0.04 -26.86 -0.19
CA THR A 19 1.37 -27.51 -0.30
C THR A 19 2.10 -27.52 1.04
N LEU A 20 2.08 -26.41 1.80
CA LEU A 20 2.66 -26.36 3.15
C LEU A 20 2.02 -27.36 4.10
N ILE A 21 0.68 -27.50 4.04
CA ILE A 21 -0.07 -28.44 4.86
C ILE A 21 0.26 -29.88 4.49
N GLN A 22 0.28 -30.18 3.19
CA GLN A 22 0.67 -31.51 2.70
C GLN A 22 2.10 -31.87 3.12
N ALA A 23 3.04 -30.92 3.05
CA ALA A 23 4.41 -31.13 3.49
C ALA A 23 4.49 -31.41 5.00
N ARG A 24 3.79 -30.62 5.82
CA ARG A 24 3.67 -30.85 7.27
C ARG A 24 3.15 -32.25 7.57
N ASP A 25 2.04 -32.63 6.93
CA ASP A 25 1.38 -33.91 7.20
C ASP A 25 2.23 -35.10 6.73
N GLN A 26 2.99 -34.94 5.65
CA GLN A 26 3.91 -35.96 5.19
C GLN A 26 5.09 -36.17 6.16
N LEU A 27 5.66 -35.08 6.69
CA LEU A 27 6.73 -35.16 7.69
C LEU A 27 6.24 -35.76 9.02
N ALA A 28 5.00 -35.45 9.42
CA ALA A 28 4.38 -36.01 10.62
C ALA A 28 4.26 -37.54 10.56
N LYS A 29 3.97 -38.12 9.37
CA LYS A 29 3.96 -39.59 9.17
C LYS A 29 5.32 -40.25 9.44
N SER A 30 6.41 -39.48 9.34
CA SER A 30 7.77 -39.93 9.67
C SER A 30 8.18 -39.58 11.10
N GLY A 31 7.24 -39.14 11.95
CA GLY A 31 7.50 -38.80 13.35
C GLY A 31 8.18 -37.44 13.54
N ILE A 32 8.23 -36.59 12.52
CA ILE A 32 8.84 -35.26 12.59
C ILE A 32 7.79 -34.26 13.10
N ALA A 33 8.03 -33.69 14.27
CA ALA A 33 7.23 -32.60 14.82
C ALA A 33 7.71 -31.25 14.28
N ILE A 34 6.77 -30.40 13.85
CA ILE A 34 7.04 -29.05 13.36
C ILE A 34 6.45 -28.05 14.35
N GLU A 35 7.29 -27.28 15.02
CA GLU A 35 6.87 -26.24 15.96
C GLU A 35 6.33 -24.98 15.27
N GLN A 36 6.78 -24.74 14.04
CA GLN A 36 6.44 -23.54 13.28
C GLN A 36 5.94 -23.91 11.88
N LEU A 37 4.64 -23.70 11.69
CA LEU A 37 4.02 -23.55 10.38
C LEU A 37 3.82 -22.05 10.12
N ASN A 38 4.74 -21.45 9.37
CA ASN A 38 4.68 -20.04 8.97
C ASN A 38 3.99 -19.90 7.61
N ALA A 39 2.97 -19.04 7.53
CA ALA A 39 2.18 -18.81 6.33
C ALA A 39 1.94 -17.30 6.10
N PRO A 40 2.85 -16.58 5.43
CA PRO A 40 2.76 -15.15 5.21
C PRO A 40 1.81 -14.82 4.04
N SER A 41 1.73 -13.53 3.67
CA SER A 41 0.87 -12.94 2.63
C SER A 41 -0.61 -12.86 2.99
N ALA A 42 -1.16 -11.66 2.83
CA ALA A 42 -2.53 -11.28 3.14
C ALA A 42 -2.95 -11.58 4.59
N THR A 43 -1.99 -11.63 5.52
CA THR A 43 -2.24 -11.66 6.96
C THR A 43 -2.85 -10.32 7.39
N SER A 44 -4.07 -10.37 7.92
CA SER A 44 -4.88 -9.26 8.42
C SER A 44 -5.81 -9.75 9.54
N CYS A 45 -6.45 -8.84 10.27
CA CYS A 45 -7.43 -9.17 11.31
C CYS A 45 -8.48 -10.18 10.84
N THR A 46 -8.98 -10.01 9.62
CA THR A 46 -10.06 -10.84 9.04
C THR A 46 -9.56 -12.14 8.41
N SER A 47 -8.26 -12.29 8.13
CA SER A 47 -7.69 -13.53 7.57
C SER A 47 -7.03 -14.43 8.60
N LEU A 48 -6.71 -13.91 9.79
CA LEU A 48 -6.16 -14.68 10.90
C LEU A 48 -7.04 -15.89 11.31
N PRO A 49 -8.38 -15.80 11.38
CA PRO A 49 -9.22 -16.97 11.67
C PRO A 49 -9.06 -18.08 10.62
N LEU A 50 -8.99 -17.72 9.33
CA LEU A 50 -8.76 -18.68 8.25
C LEU A 50 -7.39 -19.34 8.36
N LEU A 51 -6.33 -18.60 8.71
CA LEU A 51 -5.02 -19.19 8.98
C LEU A 51 -5.07 -20.20 10.14
N ALA A 52 -5.80 -19.86 11.20
CA ALA A 52 -5.98 -20.74 12.36
C ALA A 52 -6.70 -22.05 12.00
N GLU A 53 -7.71 -22.02 11.10
CA GLU A 53 -8.38 -23.23 10.61
C GLU A 53 -7.42 -24.22 9.93
N TYR A 54 -6.33 -23.74 9.31
CA TYR A 54 -5.29 -24.56 8.71
C TYR A 54 -4.20 -24.99 9.70
N GLY A 55 -4.30 -24.60 10.98
CA GLY A 55 -3.28 -24.88 11.99
C GLY A 55 -1.98 -24.11 11.76
N VAL A 56 -2.05 -22.95 11.10
CA VAL A 56 -0.92 -22.02 11.00
C VAL A 56 -0.59 -21.49 12.39
N THR A 57 0.70 -21.44 12.70
CA THR A 57 1.22 -21.00 14.01
C THR A 57 1.84 -19.60 13.95
N HIS A 58 2.37 -19.22 12.78
CA HIS A 58 3.07 -17.95 12.56
C HIS A 58 2.57 -17.29 11.27
N ALA A 59 2.33 -15.99 11.35
CA ALA A 59 1.88 -15.16 10.24
C ALA A 59 2.55 -13.79 10.31
N GLU A 60 2.58 -13.06 9.19
CA GLU A 60 3.45 -11.90 9.03
C GLU A 60 2.67 -10.72 8.42
N PRO A 61 1.98 -9.90 9.25
CA PRO A 61 1.23 -8.75 8.76
C PRO A 61 2.18 -7.64 8.28
N GLY A 62 2.12 -7.33 6.99
CA GLY A 62 2.78 -6.16 6.40
C GLY A 62 1.78 -5.02 6.17
N HIS A 63 1.18 -4.99 4.98
CA HIS A 63 0.22 -3.96 4.60
C HIS A 63 -1.04 -3.84 5.48
N ALA A 64 -1.38 -4.86 6.25
CA ALA A 64 -2.44 -4.74 7.24
C ALA A 64 -2.13 -3.66 8.28
N LEU A 65 -0.84 -3.44 8.61
CA LEU A 65 -0.42 -2.39 9.55
C LEU A 65 -0.81 -0.97 9.10
N THR A 66 -0.96 -0.75 7.79
CA THR A 66 -1.40 0.54 7.22
C THR A 66 -2.79 0.47 6.58
N GLY A 67 -3.52 -0.63 6.77
CA GLY A 67 -4.83 -0.88 6.17
C GLY A 67 -4.82 -1.02 4.63
N THR A 68 -3.66 -0.98 3.98
CA THR A 68 -3.51 -0.96 2.51
C THR A 68 -3.51 -2.36 1.91
N ILE A 69 -4.46 -3.18 2.35
CA ILE A 69 -4.73 -4.54 1.86
C ILE A 69 -5.84 -4.52 0.80
N PRO A 70 -5.80 -5.40 -0.22
CA PRO A 70 -6.84 -5.43 -1.25
C PRO A 70 -8.26 -5.67 -0.71
N ALA A 71 -8.39 -6.35 0.44
CA ALA A 71 -9.66 -6.57 1.11
C ALA A 71 -10.30 -5.28 1.66
N ASN A 72 -9.56 -4.17 1.76
CA ASN A 72 -10.02 -2.92 2.37
C ASN A 72 -10.35 -1.82 1.36
N GLN A 73 -10.62 -2.17 0.09
CA GLN A 73 -10.97 -1.19 -0.95
C GLN A 73 -12.25 -0.41 -0.61
N GLN A 74 -13.19 -1.02 0.11
CA GLN A 74 -14.42 -0.38 0.59
C GLN A 74 -14.24 0.35 1.94
N GLY A 75 -13.05 0.28 2.54
CA GLY A 75 -12.76 0.90 3.84
C GLY A 75 -13.50 0.26 5.01
N ASP A 76 -13.89 -1.01 4.89
CA ASP A 76 -14.74 -1.74 5.83
C ASP A 76 -13.97 -2.76 6.70
N GLN A 77 -12.65 -2.86 6.55
CA GLN A 77 -11.83 -3.73 7.38
C GLN A 77 -11.50 -3.09 8.74
N PRO A 78 -11.16 -3.90 9.77
CA PRO A 78 -10.73 -3.39 11.07
C PRO A 78 -9.54 -2.41 10.98
N GLU A 79 -8.59 -2.69 10.08
CA GLU A 79 -7.41 -1.86 9.85
C GLU A 79 -7.76 -0.62 9.01
N ARG A 80 -7.65 0.56 9.62
CA ARG A 80 -7.86 1.85 8.92
C ARG A 80 -6.68 2.18 8.03
N ILE A 81 -6.93 2.90 6.93
CA ILE A 81 -5.86 3.46 6.10
C ILE A 81 -5.03 4.43 6.94
N ALA A 82 -3.71 4.18 7.00
CA ALA A 82 -2.78 4.97 7.81
C ALA A 82 -1.60 5.53 7.00
N MET A 83 -1.70 5.57 5.67
CA MET A 83 -0.71 6.17 4.81
C MET A 83 -1.35 6.81 3.56
N LEU A 84 -0.71 7.84 3.05
CA LEU A 84 -0.98 8.46 1.75
C LEU A 84 0.35 8.84 1.11
N TRP A 85 0.35 9.09 -0.20
CA TRP A 85 1.49 9.63 -0.92
C TRP A 85 1.19 11.09 -1.30
N LEU A 86 2.10 11.98 -0.93
CA LEU A 86 2.01 13.42 -1.18
C LEU A 86 3.04 13.81 -2.23
N SER A 87 2.60 14.56 -3.24
CA SER A 87 3.41 15.15 -4.29
C SER A 87 2.93 16.57 -4.59
N GLU A 88 3.43 17.18 -5.65
CA GLU A 88 3.13 18.54 -6.08
C GLU A 88 3.08 18.61 -7.61
N ILE A 89 2.19 19.44 -8.16
CA ILE A 89 2.12 19.72 -9.60
C ILE A 89 3.41 20.44 -10.03
N SER A 90 4.19 19.79 -10.89
CA SER A 90 5.44 20.31 -11.45
C SER A 90 5.20 21.21 -12.66
N HIS A 91 4.44 20.75 -13.65
CA HIS A 91 4.21 21.47 -14.90
C HIS A 91 2.99 20.94 -15.68
N HIS A 92 2.69 21.59 -16.80
CA HIS A 92 1.68 21.16 -17.77
C HIS A 92 2.32 20.71 -19.07
N PHE A 93 1.68 19.75 -19.74
CA PHE A 93 2.01 19.41 -21.11
C PHE A 93 0.77 18.92 -21.84
N ARG A 94 0.42 19.60 -22.94
CA ARG A 94 -0.70 19.25 -23.84
C ARG A 94 -2.06 19.08 -23.14
N GLY A 95 -2.40 19.95 -22.20
CA GLY A 95 -3.72 19.92 -21.53
C GLY A 95 -3.81 18.99 -20.32
N ASP A 96 -2.69 18.38 -19.91
CA ASP A 96 -2.59 17.55 -18.70
C ASP A 96 -1.53 18.11 -17.75
N SER A 97 -1.70 17.82 -16.46
CA SER A 97 -0.74 18.19 -15.41
C SER A 97 0.18 17.02 -15.10
N TYR A 98 1.39 17.33 -14.64
CA TYR A 98 2.38 16.35 -14.24
C TYR A 98 2.84 16.64 -12.82
N CYS A 99 2.61 15.72 -11.88
CA CYS A 99 3.13 15.84 -10.52
C CYS A 99 4.50 15.15 -10.40
N TYR A 100 5.31 15.52 -9.41
CA TYR A 100 6.59 14.84 -9.16
C TYR A 100 6.39 13.35 -8.89
N GLY A 101 7.18 12.50 -9.51
CA GLY A 101 7.12 11.04 -9.35
C GLY A 101 8.07 10.53 -8.26
N GLY A 102 8.56 9.30 -8.42
CA GLY A 102 9.46 8.63 -7.46
C GLY A 102 8.74 7.72 -6.47
N GLY A 103 7.42 7.72 -6.44
CA GLY A 103 6.58 6.83 -5.64
C GLY A 103 5.79 5.80 -6.45
N TYR A 104 5.92 5.77 -7.78
CA TYR A 104 5.14 4.87 -8.61
C TYR A 104 5.50 3.41 -8.35
N TYR A 105 4.47 2.57 -8.23
CA TYR A 105 4.62 1.13 -8.10
C TYR A 105 3.72 0.45 -9.12
N ARG A 106 4.32 -0.27 -10.08
CA ARG A 106 3.64 -0.91 -11.22
C ARG A 106 2.43 -1.77 -10.84
N ARG A 107 2.51 -2.47 -9.71
CA ARG A 107 1.41 -3.35 -9.21
C ARG A 107 0.50 -2.64 -8.20
N GLY A 108 0.57 -1.32 -8.17
CA GLY A 108 -0.04 -0.51 -7.12
C GLY A 108 -1.49 -0.12 -7.36
N HIS A 109 -1.96 -0.22 -8.60
CA HIS A 109 -3.31 0.19 -9.00
C HIS A 109 -3.61 1.65 -8.64
N ALA A 110 -2.61 2.53 -8.76
CA ALA A 110 -2.80 3.96 -8.59
C ALA A 110 -3.72 4.49 -9.69
N GLN A 111 -4.87 5.07 -9.30
CA GLN A 111 -5.90 5.50 -10.23
C GLN A 111 -6.39 6.92 -9.93
N HIS A 112 -6.78 7.20 -8.68
CA HIS A 112 -7.33 8.49 -8.28
C HIS A 112 -6.27 9.37 -7.62
N ALA A 113 -6.37 10.68 -7.85
CA ALA A 113 -5.57 11.71 -7.20
C ALA A 113 -6.47 12.86 -6.74
N LEU A 114 -6.15 13.43 -5.59
CA LEU A 114 -6.74 14.67 -5.11
C LEU A 114 -5.74 15.80 -5.30
N VAL A 115 -6.15 16.87 -5.99
CA VAL A 115 -5.34 18.08 -6.16
C VAL A 115 -5.88 19.17 -5.25
N PHE A 116 -5.01 19.70 -4.40
CA PHE A 116 -5.31 20.78 -3.47
C PHE A 116 -4.65 22.08 -3.93
N THR A 117 -5.48 23.10 -4.16
CA THR A 117 -5.05 24.45 -4.57
C THR A 117 -5.14 25.40 -3.37
N PRO A 118 -4.01 25.87 -2.81
CA PRO A 118 -4.00 26.60 -1.55
C PRO A 118 -4.68 27.98 -1.63
N GLU A 119 -4.68 28.64 -2.79
CA GLU A 119 -5.23 29.99 -2.95
C GLU A 119 -6.73 30.07 -2.63
N ASN A 120 -7.46 28.99 -2.89
CA ASN A 120 -8.90 28.91 -2.68
C ASN A 120 -9.32 27.73 -1.78
N GLN A 121 -8.34 27.02 -1.20
CA GLN A 121 -8.55 25.85 -0.34
C GLN A 121 -9.37 24.74 -1.02
N LYS A 122 -9.39 24.69 -2.36
CA LYS A 122 -10.20 23.74 -3.11
C LYS A 122 -9.46 22.42 -3.25
N ILE A 123 -10.17 21.33 -2.98
CA ILE A 123 -9.77 19.97 -3.32
C ILE A 123 -10.56 19.54 -4.56
N THR A 124 -9.87 19.05 -5.58
CA THR A 124 -10.48 18.51 -6.80
C THR A 124 -9.96 17.11 -7.05
N GLU A 125 -10.87 16.15 -7.24
CA GLU A 125 -10.51 14.81 -7.66
C GLU A 125 -10.22 14.76 -9.16
N THR A 126 -9.19 14.02 -9.54
CA THR A 126 -8.84 13.67 -10.91
C THR A 126 -8.27 12.25 -10.96
N ASN A 127 -7.96 11.77 -12.16
CA ASN A 127 -7.37 10.46 -12.38
C ASN A 127 -5.93 10.57 -12.90
N LEU A 128 -5.10 9.60 -12.51
CA LEU A 128 -3.84 9.33 -13.19
C LEU A 128 -4.14 8.87 -14.61
N LYS A 129 -3.38 9.36 -15.57
CA LYS A 129 -3.37 8.79 -16.92
C LYS A 129 -2.46 7.58 -16.95
N THR A 130 -2.48 6.85 -18.07
CA THR A 130 -1.59 5.70 -18.28
C THR A 130 -0.12 6.10 -18.03
N VAL A 131 0.54 5.36 -17.15
CA VAL A 131 1.95 5.51 -16.83
C VAL A 131 2.75 4.48 -17.62
N ASP A 132 3.77 4.91 -18.36
CA ASP A 132 4.74 4.02 -18.98
C ASP A 132 5.64 3.41 -17.90
N ASP A 133 5.67 2.08 -17.83
CA ASP A 133 6.46 1.33 -16.84
C ASP A 133 7.89 1.03 -17.31
N SER A 134 8.25 1.45 -18.53
CA SER A 134 9.60 1.27 -19.09
C SER A 134 10.54 2.45 -18.81
N SER A 135 10.02 3.66 -18.62
CA SER A 135 10.78 4.87 -18.33
C SER A 135 10.81 5.21 -16.84
N ILE A 136 11.81 5.97 -16.42
CA ILE A 136 11.90 6.48 -15.03
C ILE A 136 10.75 7.46 -14.77
N ASP A 137 10.07 7.27 -13.65
CA ASP A 137 8.95 8.06 -13.17
C ASP A 137 9.39 9.41 -12.57
N TYR A 138 10.02 10.28 -13.36
CA TYR A 138 10.36 11.64 -12.90
C TYR A 138 9.11 12.46 -12.57
N THR A 139 8.05 12.28 -13.36
CA THR A 139 6.73 12.84 -13.13
C THR A 139 5.63 11.85 -13.48
N LEU A 140 4.43 12.06 -12.95
CA LEU A 140 3.25 11.25 -13.23
C LEU A 140 2.13 12.11 -13.86
N PRO A 141 1.50 11.63 -14.94
CA PRO A 141 0.47 12.38 -15.66
C PRO A 141 -0.88 12.31 -14.94
N LEU A 142 -1.53 13.46 -14.77
CA LEU A 142 -2.88 13.64 -14.23
C LEU A 142 -3.78 14.27 -15.29
N ALA A 143 -5.02 13.79 -15.38
CA ALA A 143 -5.98 14.34 -16.34
C ALA A 143 -6.37 15.79 -16.00
N GLY A 144 -6.22 16.69 -16.97
CA GLY A 144 -6.57 18.11 -16.84
C GLY A 144 -5.45 19.01 -16.29
N GLU A 145 -5.65 20.32 -16.37
CA GLU A 145 -4.69 21.34 -15.94
C GLU A 145 -5.05 21.90 -14.55
N PHE A 146 -4.08 21.82 -13.63
CA PHE A 146 -4.17 22.35 -12.26
C PHE A 146 -3.02 23.32 -12.00
N PRO A 147 -3.17 24.37 -11.18
CA PRO A 147 -2.09 25.33 -10.93
C PRO A 147 -0.79 24.63 -10.51
N VAL A 148 0.34 25.05 -11.10
CA VAL A 148 1.68 24.62 -10.68
C VAL A 148 1.84 24.91 -9.18
N SER A 149 2.52 24.00 -8.49
CA SER A 149 2.66 24.01 -7.03
C SER A 149 1.39 23.73 -6.22
N SER A 150 0.30 23.29 -6.85
CA SER A 150 -0.80 22.63 -6.12
C SER A 150 -0.31 21.29 -5.55
N ALA A 151 -0.69 20.98 -4.32
CA ALA A 151 -0.37 19.71 -3.69
C ALA A 151 -1.21 18.58 -4.30
N VAL A 152 -0.66 17.37 -4.35
CA VAL A 152 -1.34 16.19 -4.91
C VAL A 152 -1.28 15.05 -3.90
N VAL A 153 -2.44 14.48 -3.58
CA VAL A 153 -2.57 13.32 -2.68
C VAL A 153 -3.04 12.10 -3.48
N LEU A 154 -2.31 10.99 -3.34
CA LEU A 154 -2.71 9.67 -3.85
C LEU A 154 -2.73 8.68 -2.68
N CYS A 155 -3.49 7.60 -2.82
CA CYS A 155 -3.42 6.46 -1.91
C CYS A 155 -3.62 5.18 -2.71
N PHE A 156 -2.59 4.32 -2.72
CA PHE A 156 -2.55 3.10 -3.52
C PHE A 156 -1.63 2.07 -2.89
N ARG A 157 -1.67 0.83 -3.38
CA ARG A 157 -0.79 -0.22 -2.91
C ARG A 157 0.65 0.10 -3.33
N THR A 158 1.61 0.14 -2.42
CA THR A 158 3.01 0.38 -2.77
C THR A 158 3.95 -0.63 -2.12
N GLN A 159 5.19 -0.66 -2.58
CA GLN A 159 6.30 -1.27 -1.85
C GLN A 159 7.40 -0.20 -1.77
N ILE A 160 7.38 0.61 -0.72
CA ILE A 160 8.21 1.83 -0.64
C ILE A 160 9.69 1.51 -0.85
N PHE A 161 10.18 0.38 -0.34
CA PHE A 161 11.59 -0.03 -0.44
C PHE A 161 12.09 -0.26 -1.87
N VAL A 162 11.21 -0.33 -2.88
CA VAL A 162 11.61 -0.36 -4.31
C VAL A 162 11.37 0.97 -5.03
N THR A 163 11.01 2.01 -4.30
CA THR A 163 10.82 3.38 -4.79
C THR A 163 11.87 4.30 -4.17
N ARG A 164 11.76 5.60 -4.40
CA ARG A 164 12.64 6.65 -3.84
C ARG A 164 11.84 7.73 -3.11
N SER A 165 10.68 7.36 -2.58
CA SER A 165 9.87 8.27 -1.77
C SER A 165 10.45 8.40 -0.36
N ASP A 166 10.42 9.60 0.19
CA ASP A 166 10.62 9.81 1.61
C ASP A 166 9.43 9.26 2.41
N VAL A 167 9.68 8.91 3.66
CA VAL A 167 8.68 8.49 4.65
C VAL A 167 8.67 9.50 5.79
N VAL A 168 7.58 10.26 5.86
CA VAL A 168 7.36 11.24 6.92
C VAL A 168 6.37 10.66 7.93
N LEU A 169 6.81 10.53 9.19
CA LEU A 169 6.01 9.99 10.27
C LEU A 169 5.26 11.12 10.96
N LEU A 170 3.93 11.01 10.98
CA LEU A 170 3.04 11.95 11.68
C LEU A 170 2.42 11.29 12.90
N SER A 171 2.49 11.97 14.05
CA SER A 171 1.80 11.58 15.29
C SER A 171 0.68 12.58 15.62
N GLY A 172 -0.13 12.28 16.65
CA GLY A 172 -1.12 13.23 17.18
C GLY A 172 -2.37 13.47 16.33
N ILE A 173 -2.49 12.85 15.15
CA ILE A 173 -3.66 12.96 14.25
C ILE A 173 -4.98 12.69 14.99
N HIS A 174 -5.06 11.63 15.80
CA HIS A 174 -6.27 11.29 16.56
C HIS A 174 -6.67 12.33 17.62
N ARG A 175 -5.74 13.19 18.05
CA ARG A 175 -6.01 14.30 18.98
C ARG A 175 -6.28 15.62 18.27
N GLY A 176 -6.16 15.67 16.94
CA GLY A 176 -6.21 16.93 16.18
C GLY A 176 -4.93 17.77 16.28
N GLU A 177 -3.82 17.18 16.72
CA GLU A 177 -2.52 17.84 16.92
C GLU A 177 -1.45 17.15 16.05
N PRO A 178 -1.51 17.27 14.71
CA PRO A 178 -0.56 16.59 13.84
C PRO A 178 0.86 17.14 14.01
N GLU A 179 1.81 16.25 14.25
CA GLU A 179 3.22 16.59 14.44
C GLU A 179 4.12 15.63 13.63
N ILE A 180 5.10 16.18 12.91
CA ILE A 180 6.13 15.36 12.26
C ILE A 180 7.13 14.91 13.33
N VAL A 181 7.20 13.60 13.55
CA VAL A 181 8.08 12.99 14.57
C VAL A 181 9.27 12.24 13.99
N GLY A 182 9.37 12.15 12.66
CA GLY A 182 10.50 11.54 11.98
C GLY A 182 10.42 11.66 10.46
N ARG A 183 11.60 11.69 9.83
CA ARG A 183 11.78 11.64 8.37
C ARG A 183 12.83 10.60 8.01
N TYR A 184 12.50 9.77 7.03
CA TYR A 184 13.33 8.66 6.55
C TYR A 184 13.28 8.60 5.02
N ASP A 185 14.30 8.00 4.42
CA ASP A 185 14.23 7.60 3.02
C ASP A 185 13.52 6.24 2.85
N SER A 186 13.36 5.80 1.60
CA SER A 186 12.69 4.53 1.27
C SER A 186 13.42 3.28 1.76
N LEU A 187 14.70 3.39 2.13
CA LEU A 187 15.54 2.30 2.61
C LEU A 187 15.68 2.26 4.13
N GLY A 188 14.99 3.18 4.83
CA GLY A 188 14.97 3.24 6.29
C GLY A 188 16.09 4.06 6.91
N ASN A 189 16.84 4.84 6.13
CA ASN A 189 17.83 5.76 6.67
C ASN A 189 17.15 7.03 7.17
N SER A 190 17.52 7.51 8.36
CA SER A 190 17.01 8.77 8.87
C SER A 190 17.58 9.95 8.08
N MET A 191 16.73 10.93 7.75
CA MET A 191 17.11 12.15 7.03
C MET A 191 17.44 13.33 7.96
N GLY A 192 17.49 13.11 9.28
CA GLY A 192 17.62 14.17 10.28
C GLY A 192 16.28 14.83 10.65
N ALA A 193 16.31 15.64 11.70
CA ALA A 193 15.17 16.41 12.20
C ALA A 193 14.92 17.67 11.33
#